data_AF-A0A5E4B4W2-F1
#
_entry.id   AF-A0A5E4B4W2-F1
#
_cell.length_a   1.000
_cell.length_b   1.000
_cell.length_c   1.000
_cell.angle_alpha   90.00
_cell.angle_beta   90.00
_cell.angle_gamma   90.00
#
_symmetry.space_group_name_H-M   'P 1'
#
loop_
_entity.id
_entity.type
_entity.pdbx_description
1 polymer ?
#
loop_
_entity_poly.entity_id
_entity_poly.type
_entity_poly.pdbx_seq_one_letter_code
_entity_poly.pdbx_strand_id
1 'polypeptide(L)'
;MASEKPGPGPGLEPQPVGLIAVGAGGGGGGGSGGGGLAGSGMGELRGASGSGSVVLPAGMINPSVPIRNIRMKFAVLIGLIQVGEVSNRDIVETVLNLLVGGEFDLEMNFIIQDAESITCMTELLEHCDVTCQAEIWSMFTAILRKSVRNLQTSTEVGLIEQVLLKMSAVDDMIADLLVDMLGVLASYSITVKELKLLFSMLRGESGIW
;
A
#
# COMPACT_ATOMS: atom_id res chain seq x y z
N MET A 1 -37.74 61.52 -7.98
CA MET A 1 -38.34 60.25 -8.44
C MET A 1 -37.27 59.18 -8.34
N ALA A 2 -37.59 58.10 -7.65
CA ALA A 2 -36.70 57.01 -7.25
C ALA A 2 -36.62 55.90 -8.30
N SER A 3 -35.51 55.14 -8.33
CA SER A 3 -35.39 53.77 -8.89
C SER A 3 -34.00 53.25 -8.46
N GLU A 4 -33.88 52.57 -7.33
CA GLU A 4 -34.05 51.12 -7.08
C GLU A 4 -32.89 50.24 -7.59
N LYS A 5 -32.22 49.58 -6.63
CA LYS A 5 -31.20 48.53 -6.79
C LYS A 5 -31.86 47.20 -7.18
N PRO A 6 -31.20 46.32 -7.94
CA PRO A 6 -31.64 44.93 -8.08
C PRO A 6 -31.26 44.11 -6.84
N GLY A 7 -32.22 43.37 -6.29
CA GLY A 7 -32.05 42.45 -5.16
C GLY A 7 -31.38 41.12 -5.53
N PRO A 8 -30.98 40.31 -4.53
CA PRO A 8 -30.35 39.02 -4.73
C PRO A 8 -31.37 37.94 -5.12
N GLY A 9 -31.01 37.09 -6.08
CA GLY A 9 -31.81 35.95 -6.52
C GLY A 9 -31.96 34.85 -5.45
N PRO A 10 -32.96 33.97 -5.57
CA PRO A 10 -33.30 33.00 -4.55
C PRO A 10 -32.27 31.85 -4.48
N GLY A 11 -31.95 31.48 -3.24
CA GLY A 11 -31.03 30.41 -2.88
C GLY A 11 -31.57 29.03 -3.25
N LEU A 12 -30.66 28.17 -3.70
CA LEU A 12 -30.87 26.74 -3.87
C LEU A 12 -30.51 26.04 -2.54
N GLU A 13 -31.53 25.56 -1.83
CA GLU A 13 -31.38 24.57 -0.76
C GLU A 13 -31.02 23.20 -1.36
N PRO A 14 -30.08 22.43 -0.78
CA PRO A 14 -29.86 21.04 -1.15
C PRO A 14 -30.86 20.10 -0.45
N GLN A 15 -31.58 19.29 -1.23
CA GLN A 15 -32.48 18.24 -0.73
C GLN A 15 -31.72 16.98 -0.26
N PRO A 16 -32.21 16.27 0.78
CA PRO A 16 -31.61 15.01 1.24
C PRO A 16 -32.07 13.82 0.37
N VAL A 17 -31.10 13.03 -0.12
CA VAL A 17 -31.38 11.78 -0.85
C VAL A 17 -31.71 10.65 0.14
N GLY A 18 -32.87 10.04 -0.08
CA GLY A 18 -33.46 9.00 0.76
C GLY A 18 -32.70 7.67 0.76
N LEU A 19 -32.78 7.01 1.92
CA LEU A 19 -32.29 5.68 2.22
C LEU A 19 -33.21 4.64 1.55
N ILE A 20 -32.67 3.80 0.66
CA ILE A 20 -33.41 2.71 0.02
C ILE A 20 -33.23 1.44 0.85
N ALA A 21 -34.31 0.98 1.49
CA ALA A 21 -34.37 -0.33 2.14
C ALA A 21 -34.80 -1.38 1.11
N VAL A 22 -33.98 -2.43 0.92
CA VAL A 22 -34.34 -3.60 0.11
C VAL A 22 -34.66 -4.74 1.07
N GLY A 23 -35.95 -5.12 1.11
CA GLY A 23 -36.41 -6.35 1.74
C GLY A 23 -36.43 -7.51 0.75
N ALA A 24 -36.13 -8.71 1.24
CA ALA A 24 -36.50 -9.96 0.58
C ALA A 24 -36.80 -11.01 1.67
N GLY A 25 -38.06 -11.44 1.72
CA GLY A 25 -38.48 -12.64 2.41
C GLY A 25 -38.43 -13.85 1.47
N GLY A 26 -38.48 -15.06 2.04
CA GLY A 26 -38.66 -16.30 1.30
C GLY A 26 -38.23 -17.52 2.12
N GLY A 27 -39.18 -18.41 2.42
CA GLY A 27 -39.02 -19.51 3.38
C GLY A 27 -38.56 -20.85 2.78
N GLY A 28 -38.51 -21.86 3.67
CA GLY A 28 -38.89 -23.25 3.38
C GLY A 28 -37.78 -24.31 3.36
N GLY A 29 -37.89 -25.28 4.27
CA GLY A 29 -37.72 -26.71 3.93
C GLY A 29 -36.59 -27.52 4.62
N GLY A 30 -36.97 -28.41 5.55
CA GLY A 30 -36.73 -29.86 5.42
C GLY A 30 -35.53 -30.56 6.10
N GLY A 31 -35.84 -31.56 6.95
CA GLY A 31 -35.10 -32.83 7.15
C GLY A 31 -34.05 -32.89 8.29
N SER A 32 -34.34 -33.43 9.47
CA SER A 32 -34.31 -34.85 9.91
C SER A 32 -32.93 -35.48 10.17
N GLY A 33 -32.72 -35.94 11.42
CA GLY A 33 -32.10 -37.24 11.71
C GLY A 33 -30.86 -37.26 12.62
N GLY A 34 -30.95 -37.99 13.74
CA GLY A 34 -29.79 -38.68 14.35
C GLY A 34 -29.49 -38.34 15.81
N GLY A 35 -30.13 -39.04 16.75
CA GLY A 35 -29.71 -39.08 18.15
C GLY A 35 -28.66 -40.18 18.42
N GLY A 36 -28.05 -40.15 19.60
CA GLY A 36 -27.52 -41.36 20.23
C GLY A 36 -26.18 -41.25 20.95
N LEU A 37 -26.29 -41.20 22.29
CA LEU A 37 -25.57 -42.03 23.26
C LEU A 37 -24.19 -41.61 23.79
N ALA A 38 -24.18 -41.51 25.11
CA ALA A 38 -23.06 -41.40 26.03
C ALA A 38 -22.29 -42.73 26.19
N GLY A 39 -21.03 -42.63 26.60
CA GLY A 39 -20.21 -43.74 27.09
C GLY A 39 -18.93 -43.25 27.77
N SER A 40 -18.84 -43.49 29.08
CA SER A 40 -17.75 -43.16 30.02
C SER A 40 -16.43 -43.93 29.78
N GLY A 41 -15.30 -43.44 30.31
CA GLY A 41 -14.17 -44.31 30.66
C GLY A 41 -12.77 -43.70 30.77
N MET A 42 -12.46 -43.12 31.94
CA MET A 42 -11.20 -43.12 32.74
C MET A 42 -9.85 -43.59 32.13
N GLY A 43 -8.78 -42.80 32.35
CA GLY A 43 -7.38 -43.25 32.26
C GLY A 43 -6.34 -42.14 32.42
N GLU A 44 -5.79 -41.97 33.63
CA GLU A 44 -4.61 -41.14 33.96
C GLU A 44 -3.34 -41.58 33.21
N LEU A 45 -2.42 -40.65 32.93
CA LEU A 45 -0.97 -40.78 33.21
C LEU A 45 -0.17 -39.50 32.84
N ARG A 46 0.51 -38.98 33.88
CA ARG A 46 1.71 -38.10 33.97
C ARG A 46 2.59 -37.92 32.71
N GLY A 47 3.20 -36.72 32.61
CA GLY A 47 4.65 -36.61 32.42
C GLY A 47 5.18 -35.46 31.54
N ALA A 48 5.99 -34.59 32.15
CA ALA A 48 7.14 -33.81 31.63
C ALA A 48 6.93 -32.92 30.37
N SER A 49 7.03 -31.59 30.50
CA SER A 49 8.29 -30.83 30.54
C SER A 49 9.23 -31.14 29.36
N GLY A 50 9.34 -30.18 28.45
CA GLY A 50 10.25 -30.22 27.32
C GLY A 50 9.93 -29.13 26.32
N SER A 51 10.14 -27.85 26.69
CA SER A 51 10.29 -26.78 25.70
C SER A 51 11.52 -27.09 24.86
N GLY A 52 11.30 -27.82 23.77
CA GLY A 52 12.28 -28.03 22.72
C GLY A 52 12.52 -26.71 22.01
N SER A 53 13.46 -25.91 22.52
CA SER A 53 14.12 -24.89 21.74
C SER A 53 14.80 -25.59 20.57
N VAL A 54 14.20 -25.51 19.39
CA VAL A 54 14.85 -25.88 18.14
C VAL A 54 15.88 -24.80 17.82
N VAL A 55 17.07 -24.94 18.40
CA VAL A 55 18.26 -24.24 17.91
C VAL A 55 18.60 -24.88 16.58
N LEU A 56 18.21 -24.21 15.49
CA LEU A 56 18.55 -24.68 14.16
C LEU A 56 19.94 -24.16 13.77
N PRO A 57 20.81 -25.02 13.21
CA PRO A 57 22.12 -24.60 12.72
C PRO A 57 22.00 -23.50 11.66
N ALA A 58 22.93 -22.55 11.68
CA ALA A 58 23.04 -21.51 10.66
C ALA A 58 23.18 -22.15 9.27
N GLY A 59 22.20 -21.91 8.39
CA GLY A 59 22.26 -22.30 6.98
C GLY A 59 21.08 -23.10 6.43
N MET A 60 20.03 -23.39 7.22
CA MET A 60 18.81 -24.06 6.71
C MET A 60 17.59 -23.13 6.80
N ILE A 61 17.15 -22.62 5.65
CA ILE A 61 15.82 -22.02 5.52
C ILE A 61 14.77 -23.14 5.64
N ASN A 62 13.92 -23.09 6.66
CA ASN A 62 12.81 -24.03 6.77
C ASN A 62 11.67 -23.57 5.86
N PRO A 63 11.20 -24.40 4.91
CA PRO A 63 10.11 -24.03 4.01
C PRO A 63 8.71 -24.03 4.68
N SER A 64 8.61 -24.30 5.99
CA SER A 64 7.34 -24.34 6.74
C SER A 64 7.13 -23.15 7.68
N VAL A 65 7.97 -22.12 7.63
CA VAL A 65 7.60 -20.80 8.17
C VAL A 65 6.91 -20.08 7.02
N PRO A 66 5.63 -19.70 7.12
CA PRO A 66 5.01 -18.87 6.11
C PRO A 66 5.89 -17.63 5.97
N ILE A 67 6.38 -17.33 4.76
CA ILE A 67 7.06 -16.07 4.44
C ILE A 67 5.98 -14.97 4.56
N ARG A 68 5.65 -14.63 5.81
CA ARG A 68 4.50 -13.78 6.19
C ARG A 68 4.90 -12.32 6.31
N ASN A 69 6.21 -12.04 6.38
CA ASN A 69 6.73 -10.69 6.48
C ASN A 69 6.94 -10.12 5.08
N ILE A 70 6.25 -9.03 4.75
CA ILE A 70 6.33 -8.36 3.46
C ILE A 70 7.77 -7.95 3.13
N ARG A 71 8.54 -7.50 4.13
CA ARG A 71 9.97 -7.19 3.98
C ARG A 71 10.78 -8.36 3.47
N MET A 72 10.47 -9.58 3.92
CA MET A 72 11.19 -10.77 3.48
C MET A 72 10.93 -11.08 2.01
N LYS A 73 9.69 -10.86 1.53
CA LYS A 73 9.35 -11.04 0.12
C LYS A 73 10.10 -10.04 -0.77
N PHE A 74 10.16 -8.77 -0.36
CA PHE A 74 10.95 -7.76 -1.06
C PHE A 74 12.45 -8.03 -0.98
N ALA A 75 12.97 -8.46 0.17
CA ALA A 75 14.39 -8.81 0.33
C ALA A 75 14.82 -9.97 -0.58
N VAL A 76 13.96 -10.99 -0.74
CA VAL A 76 14.20 -12.07 -1.70
C VAL A 76 14.22 -11.54 -3.12
N LEU A 77 13.26 -10.68 -3.50
CA LEU A 77 13.23 -10.09 -4.84
C LEU A 77 14.46 -9.23 -5.13
N ILE A 78 14.92 -8.41 -4.18
CA ILE A 78 16.19 -7.66 -4.29
C ILE A 78 17.36 -8.61 -4.56
N GLY A 79 17.44 -9.73 -3.83
CA GLY A 79 18.47 -10.74 -4.06
C GLY A 79 18.44 -11.31 -5.48
N LEU A 80 17.25 -11.59 -6.02
CA LEU A 80 17.11 -12.11 -7.39
C LEU A 80 17.48 -11.06 -8.46
N ILE A 81 17.15 -9.79 -8.22
CA ILE A 81 17.53 -8.67 -9.12
C ILE A 81 19.05 -8.55 -9.19
N GLN A 82 19.75 -8.65 -8.05
CA GLN A 82 21.21 -8.55 -8.01
C GLN A 82 21.93 -9.70 -8.73
N VAL A 83 21.32 -10.89 -8.77
CA VAL A 83 21.84 -12.03 -9.52
C VAL A 83 21.51 -11.91 -11.02
N GLY A 84 20.58 -11.02 -11.40
CA GLY A 84 20.20 -10.76 -12.79
C GLY A 84 19.31 -11.85 -13.40
N GLU A 85 18.64 -12.67 -12.57
CA GLU A 85 17.78 -13.77 -13.03
C GLU A 85 16.36 -13.31 -13.41
N VAL A 86 16.03 -12.04 -13.19
CA VAL A 86 14.66 -11.52 -13.32
C VAL A 86 14.62 -10.43 -14.38
N SER A 87 13.61 -10.49 -15.26
CA SER A 87 13.40 -9.45 -16.26
C SER A 87 12.69 -8.24 -15.65
N ASN A 88 12.89 -7.05 -16.22
CA ASN A 88 12.23 -5.82 -15.76
C ASN A 88 10.70 -5.96 -15.70
N ARG A 89 10.11 -6.66 -16.66
CA ARG A 89 8.68 -6.92 -16.70
C ARG A 89 8.22 -7.72 -15.48
N ASP A 90 8.94 -8.78 -15.15
CA ASP A 90 8.62 -9.63 -14.00
C ASP A 90 8.84 -8.89 -12.67
N ILE A 91 9.85 -8.00 -12.61
CA ILE A 91 10.09 -7.14 -11.43
C ILE A 91 8.89 -6.21 -11.23
N VAL A 92 8.50 -5.47 -12.26
CA VAL A 92 7.37 -4.52 -12.21
C VAL A 92 6.10 -5.24 -11.77
N GLU A 93 5.78 -6.36 -12.41
CA GLU A 93 4.61 -7.18 -12.07
C GLU A 93 4.67 -7.69 -10.62
N THR A 94 5.80 -8.24 -10.19
CA THR A 94 5.95 -8.78 -8.83
C THR A 94 5.86 -7.69 -7.78
N VAL A 95 6.49 -6.53 -7.98
CA VAL A 95 6.42 -5.40 -7.05
C VAL A 95 4.98 -4.93 -6.88
N LEU A 96 4.26 -4.72 -7.98
CA LEU A 96 2.86 -4.28 -7.93
C LEU A 96 1.97 -5.31 -7.24
N ASN A 97 2.19 -6.60 -7.52
CA ASN A 97 1.47 -7.69 -6.87
C ASN A 97 1.72 -7.75 -5.36
N LEU A 98 2.96 -7.49 -4.94
CA LEU A 98 3.33 -7.44 -3.52
C LEU A 98 2.70 -6.26 -2.79
N LEU A 99 2.60 -5.09 -3.43
CA LEU A 99 1.94 -3.89 -2.85
C LEU A 99 0.46 -4.16 -2.54
N VAL A 100 -0.25 -4.81 -3.44
CA VAL A 100 -1.70 -5.08 -3.30
C VAL A 100 -2.04 -6.43 -2.69
N GLY A 101 -1.01 -7.23 -2.36
CA GLY A 101 -1.17 -8.54 -1.74
C GLY A 101 -1.84 -9.60 -2.63
N GLY A 102 -1.76 -9.46 -3.95
CA GLY A 102 -2.44 -10.31 -4.93
C GLY A 102 -2.09 -9.93 -6.37
N GLU A 103 -2.84 -10.41 -7.36
CA GLU A 103 -2.66 -9.99 -8.76
C GLU A 103 -3.09 -8.53 -8.92
N PHE A 104 -2.14 -7.68 -9.31
CA PHE A 104 -2.36 -6.26 -9.50
C PHE A 104 -3.24 -6.02 -10.73
N ASP A 105 -4.29 -5.23 -10.52
CA ASP A 105 -5.14 -4.74 -11.59
C ASP A 105 -5.52 -3.29 -11.29
N LEU A 106 -5.26 -2.39 -12.24
CA LEU A 106 -5.47 -0.96 -12.04
C LEU A 106 -6.96 -0.60 -11.90
N GLU A 107 -7.88 -1.46 -12.30
CA GLU A 107 -9.33 -1.29 -12.18
C GLU A 107 -9.91 -2.02 -10.97
N MET A 108 -9.46 -3.24 -10.69
CA MET A 108 -10.07 -4.13 -9.70
C MET A 108 -9.24 -4.30 -8.44
N ASN A 109 -7.90 -4.31 -8.54
CA ASN A 109 -7.01 -4.62 -7.42
C ASN A 109 -5.77 -3.71 -7.37
N PHE A 110 -6.00 -2.47 -6.96
CA PHE A 110 -4.96 -1.43 -6.83
C PHE A 110 -4.81 -0.93 -5.39
N ILE A 111 -5.42 -1.58 -4.41
CA ILE A 111 -5.39 -1.13 -3.01
C ILE A 111 -4.17 -1.69 -2.31
N ILE A 112 -3.32 -0.79 -1.81
CA ILE A 112 -2.12 -1.14 -1.05
C ILE A 112 -2.57 -1.78 0.27
N GLN A 113 -2.07 -2.98 0.56
CA GLN A 113 -2.48 -3.75 1.73
C GLN A 113 -1.67 -3.39 2.98
N ASP A 114 -0.40 -3.03 2.79
CA ASP A 114 0.53 -2.77 3.88
C ASP A 114 1.34 -1.50 3.60
N ALA A 115 1.37 -0.58 4.55
CA ALA A 115 2.16 0.64 4.46
C ALA A 115 3.65 0.32 4.29
N GLU A 116 4.16 -0.69 5.00
CA GLU A 116 5.57 -1.10 4.94
C GLU A 116 5.99 -1.58 3.54
N SER A 117 5.05 -2.06 2.73
CA SER A 117 5.31 -2.46 1.34
C SER A 117 5.80 -1.29 0.47
N ILE A 118 5.37 -0.06 0.76
CA ILE A 118 5.80 1.15 0.05
C ILE A 118 7.28 1.42 0.33
N THR A 119 7.68 1.39 1.60
CA THR A 119 9.09 1.54 1.98
C THR A 119 9.95 0.46 1.32
N CYS A 120 9.49 -0.80 1.37
CA CYS A 120 10.21 -1.91 0.73
C CYS A 120 10.32 -1.75 -0.80
N MET A 121 9.27 -1.25 -1.46
CA MET A 121 9.33 -0.90 -2.88
C MET A 121 10.41 0.16 -3.13
N THR A 122 10.44 1.25 -2.36
CA THR A 122 11.45 2.31 -2.56
C THR A 122 12.87 1.83 -2.34
N GLU A 123 13.11 0.93 -1.39
CA GLU A 123 14.42 0.28 -1.17
C GLU A 123 14.80 -0.62 -2.35
N LEU A 124 13.84 -1.39 -2.89
CA LEU A 124 14.07 -2.26 -4.03
C LEU A 124 14.45 -1.49 -5.30
N LEU A 125 13.84 -0.33 -5.52
CA LEU A 125 14.09 0.48 -6.71
C LEU A 125 15.54 0.96 -6.83
N GLU A 126 16.28 1.07 -5.72
CA GLU A 126 17.72 1.39 -5.74
C GLU A 126 18.58 0.32 -6.43
N HIS A 127 18.03 -0.88 -6.63
CA HIS A 127 18.70 -1.99 -7.30
C HIS A 127 18.23 -2.22 -8.74
N CYS A 128 17.24 -1.46 -9.21
CA CYS A 128 16.68 -1.58 -10.55
C CYS A 128 17.33 -0.59 -11.51
N ASP A 129 17.29 -0.89 -12.82
CA ASP A 129 17.65 0.09 -13.85
C ASP A 129 16.59 1.19 -13.97
N VAL A 130 16.98 2.30 -14.60
CA VAL A 130 16.14 3.51 -14.76
C VAL A 130 14.80 3.20 -15.44
N THR A 131 14.75 2.26 -16.38
CA THR A 131 13.51 1.89 -17.09
C THR A 131 12.52 1.24 -16.14
N CYS A 132 12.96 0.25 -15.37
CA CYS A 132 12.13 -0.44 -14.39
C CYS A 132 11.66 0.51 -13.27
N GLN A 133 12.54 1.39 -12.79
CA GLN A 133 12.18 2.41 -11.81
C GLN A 133 11.08 3.35 -12.35
N ALA A 134 11.24 3.82 -13.59
CA ALA A 134 10.28 4.72 -14.22
C ALA A 134 8.89 4.07 -14.36
N GLU A 135 8.84 2.80 -14.79
CA GLU A 135 7.58 2.06 -14.91
C GLU A 135 6.88 1.90 -13.55
N ILE A 136 7.61 1.47 -12.52
CA ILE A 136 7.04 1.29 -11.17
C ILE A 136 6.56 2.62 -10.61
N TRP A 137 7.35 3.69 -10.69
CA TRP A 137 6.94 5.02 -10.21
C TRP A 137 5.73 5.57 -10.94
N SER A 138 5.65 5.36 -12.26
CA SER A 138 4.51 5.79 -13.06
C SER A 138 3.23 5.05 -12.66
N MET A 139 3.31 3.73 -12.50
CA MET A 139 2.18 2.91 -12.06
C MET A 139 1.75 3.25 -10.63
N PHE A 140 2.72 3.41 -9.72
CA PHE A 140 2.46 3.83 -8.35
C PHE A 140 1.75 5.19 -8.29
N THR A 141 2.21 6.16 -9.08
CA THR A 141 1.57 7.48 -9.19
C THR A 141 0.13 7.37 -9.68
N ALA A 142 -0.14 6.53 -10.69
CA ALA A 142 -1.50 6.29 -11.19
C ALA A 142 -2.41 5.70 -10.10
N ILE A 143 -1.89 4.76 -9.31
CA ILE A 143 -2.59 4.14 -8.18
C ILE A 143 -2.92 5.17 -7.08
N LEU A 144 -2.00 6.10 -6.79
CA LEU A 144 -2.22 7.18 -5.84
C LEU A 144 -3.30 8.16 -6.32
N ARG A 145 -3.25 8.58 -7.59
CA ARG A 145 -4.26 9.47 -8.18
C ARG A 145 -5.67 8.89 -8.11
N LYS A 146 -5.80 7.56 -8.21
CA LYS A 146 -7.09 6.87 -8.22
C LYS A 146 -7.66 6.60 -6.81
N SER A 147 -6.83 6.66 -5.76
CA SER A 147 -7.18 6.11 -4.45
C SER A 147 -6.75 6.97 -3.27
N VAL A 148 -7.74 7.58 -2.62
CA VAL A 148 -7.55 8.28 -1.34
C VAL A 148 -6.98 7.37 -0.26
N ARG A 149 -7.36 6.08 -0.24
CA ARG A 149 -6.82 5.12 0.72
C ARG A 149 -5.31 4.94 0.55
N ASN A 150 -4.86 4.81 -0.69
CA ASN A 150 -3.43 4.63 -0.98
C ASN A 150 -2.63 5.90 -0.69
N LEU A 151 -3.24 7.08 -0.89
CA LEU A 151 -2.65 8.36 -0.49
C LEU A 151 -2.44 8.44 1.02
N GLN A 152 -3.42 8.02 1.81
CA GLN A 152 -3.28 7.96 3.27
C GLN A 152 -2.16 7.00 3.67
N THR A 153 -2.15 5.77 3.15
CA THR A 153 -1.10 4.77 3.43
C THR A 153 0.31 5.28 3.07
N SER A 154 0.44 6.03 1.97
CA SER A 154 1.70 6.65 1.56
C SER A 154 2.15 7.78 2.51
N THR A 155 1.19 8.51 3.07
CA THR A 155 1.46 9.55 4.06
C THR A 155 1.88 8.95 5.41
N GLU A 156 1.30 7.80 5.80
CA GLU A 156 1.63 7.09 7.05
C GLU A 156 3.10 6.66 7.11
N VAL A 157 3.72 6.30 5.99
CA VAL A 157 5.15 6.00 5.91
C VAL A 157 6.05 7.22 5.74
N GLY A 158 5.48 8.42 5.61
CA GLY A 158 6.23 9.64 5.36
C GLY A 158 6.89 9.65 3.98
N LEU A 159 6.21 9.15 2.94
CA LEU A 159 6.78 8.99 1.60
C LEU A 159 7.34 10.30 1.04
N ILE A 160 6.69 11.44 1.31
CA ILE A 160 7.17 12.77 0.85
C ILE A 160 8.57 13.07 1.40
N GLU A 161 8.80 12.84 2.70
CA GLU A 161 10.11 13.06 3.32
C GLU A 161 11.17 12.10 2.73
N GLN A 162 10.84 10.82 2.58
CA GLN A 162 11.76 9.83 2.04
C GLN A 162 12.21 10.17 0.61
N VAL A 163 11.28 10.60 -0.25
CA VAL A 163 11.57 10.97 -1.64
C VAL A 163 12.37 12.27 -1.69
N LEU A 164 11.97 13.29 -0.94
CA LEU A 164 12.68 14.57 -0.94
C LEU A 164 14.14 14.44 -0.46
N LEU A 165 14.42 13.54 0.47
CA LEU A 165 15.80 13.28 0.94
C LEU A 165 16.68 12.61 -0.13
N LYS A 166 16.09 11.91 -1.11
CA LYS A 166 16.82 11.20 -2.17
C LYS A 166 16.85 11.96 -3.50
N MET A 167 16.13 13.07 -3.62
CA MET A 167 15.93 13.79 -4.88
C MET A 167 17.23 14.26 -5.55
N SER A 168 18.28 14.55 -4.78
CA SER A 168 19.58 14.98 -5.32
C SER A 168 20.46 13.83 -5.84
N ALA A 169 20.08 12.58 -5.59
CA ALA A 169 20.86 11.39 -5.93
C ALA A 169 20.24 10.55 -7.05
N VAL A 170 19.04 10.89 -7.52
CA VAL A 170 18.32 10.17 -8.58
C VAL A 170 18.56 10.81 -9.95
N ASP A 171 18.47 10.02 -11.02
CA ASP A 171 18.54 10.51 -12.40
C ASP A 171 17.42 11.53 -12.71
N ASP A 172 17.70 12.50 -13.60
CA ASP A 172 16.76 13.57 -13.99
C ASP A 172 15.38 13.03 -14.43
N MET A 173 15.37 11.92 -15.18
CA MET A 173 14.13 11.26 -15.60
C MET A 173 13.30 10.76 -14.42
N ILE A 174 13.94 10.18 -13.41
CA ILE A 174 13.27 9.69 -12.20
C ILE A 174 12.86 10.86 -11.32
N ALA A 175 13.69 11.90 -11.23
CA ALA A 175 13.36 13.14 -10.55
C ALA A 175 12.05 13.74 -11.08
N ASP A 176 11.88 13.84 -12.39
CA ASP A 176 10.64 14.36 -13.00
C ASP A 176 9.40 13.55 -12.59
N LEU A 177 9.50 12.22 -12.58
CA LEU A 177 8.42 11.33 -12.14
C LEU A 177 8.12 11.49 -10.65
N LEU A 178 9.17 11.63 -9.82
CA LEU A 178 9.03 11.85 -8.39
C LEU A 178 8.40 13.21 -8.09
N VAL A 179 8.70 14.27 -8.84
CA VAL A 179 8.03 15.56 -8.73
C VAL A 179 6.53 15.42 -9.02
N ASP A 180 6.16 14.69 -10.09
CA ASP A 180 4.75 14.47 -10.42
C ASP A 180 4.01 13.73 -9.29
N MET A 181 4.63 12.67 -8.76
CA MET A 181 4.12 11.88 -7.65
C MET A 181 3.99 12.72 -6.36
N LEU A 182 5.00 13.52 -6.03
CA LEU A 182 4.95 14.46 -4.91
C LEU A 182 3.84 15.49 -5.08
N GLY A 183 3.58 15.96 -6.30
CA GLY A 183 2.45 16.82 -6.62
C GLY A 183 1.11 16.19 -6.29
N VAL A 184 0.94 14.89 -6.59
CA VAL A 184 -0.25 14.11 -6.24
C VAL A 184 -0.41 14.02 -4.72
N LEU A 185 0.63 13.64 -3.98
CA LEU A 185 0.58 13.55 -2.53
C LEU A 185 0.30 14.91 -1.88
N ALA A 186 0.97 15.97 -2.32
CA ALA A 186 0.80 17.32 -1.79
C ALA A 186 -0.59 17.89 -2.05
N SER A 187 -1.21 17.52 -3.19
CA SER A 187 -2.59 17.91 -3.49
C SER A 187 -3.62 17.26 -2.57
N TYR A 188 -3.29 16.09 -2.01
CA TYR A 188 -4.15 15.38 -1.06
C TYR A 188 -3.95 15.85 0.37
N SER A 189 -2.71 15.81 0.87
CA SER A 189 -2.37 16.27 2.21
C SER A 189 -0.88 16.58 2.28
N ILE A 190 -0.53 17.86 2.47
CA ILE A 190 0.83 18.27 2.79
C ILE A 190 0.91 18.75 4.23
N THR A 191 1.86 18.19 4.99
CA THR A 191 2.14 18.65 6.36
C THR A 191 3.11 19.83 6.34
N VAL A 192 3.17 20.58 7.45
CA VAL A 192 4.08 21.74 7.59
C VAL A 192 5.56 21.31 7.51
N LYS A 193 5.90 20.09 7.94
CA LYS A 193 7.27 19.55 7.88
C LYS A 193 7.68 19.31 6.42
N GLU A 194 6.81 18.67 5.65
CA GLU A 194 7.04 18.36 4.24
C GLU A 194 7.09 19.63 3.38
N LEU A 195 6.21 20.60 3.67
CA LEU A 195 6.24 21.91 3.01
C LEU A 195 7.58 22.63 3.23
N LYS A 196 8.14 22.57 4.45
CA LYS A 196 9.46 23.13 4.73
C LYS A 196 10.58 22.43 3.97
N LEU A 197 10.49 21.10 3.83
CA LEU A 197 11.47 20.32 3.08
C LEU A 197 11.42 20.65 1.59
N LEU A 198 10.22 20.77 1.00
CA LEU A 198 10.02 21.21 -0.38
C LEU A 198 10.65 22.60 -0.63
N PHE A 199 10.38 23.57 0.25
CA PHE A 199 11.00 24.89 0.16
C PHE A 199 12.52 24.86 0.37
N SER A 200 13.02 23.93 1.18
CA SER A 200 14.47 23.74 1.36
C SER A 200 15.13 23.29 0.06
N MET A 201 14.51 22.37 -0.67
CA MET A 201 15.02 21.89 -1.96
C MET A 201 14.92 22.96 -3.05
N LEU A 202 13.81 23.73 -3.08
CA LEU A 202 13.62 24.83 -4.00
C LEU A 202 14.56 26.02 -3.75
N ARG A 203 15.03 26.23 -2.51
CA ARG A 203 15.93 27.34 -2.18
C ARG A 203 17.33 27.20 -2.77
N GLY A 204 17.67 26.02 -3.32
CA GLY A 204 19.01 25.69 -3.78
C GLY A 204 20.02 25.69 -2.63
N GLU A 205 21.03 24.82 -2.70
CA GLU A 205 22.22 25.03 -1.88
C GLU A 205 22.79 26.40 -2.26
N SER A 206 22.81 27.34 -1.30
CA SER A 206 23.30 28.73 -1.39
C SER A 206 22.33 29.86 -1.79
N GLY A 207 21.01 29.64 -1.83
CA GLY A 207 20.05 30.77 -1.86
C GLY A 207 20.05 31.59 -3.15
N ILE A 208 20.44 30.98 -4.27
CA ILE A 208 20.37 31.57 -5.59
C ILE A 208 19.21 30.90 -6.34
N TRP A 209 18.31 31.73 -6.86
CA TRP A 209 17.12 31.34 -7.60
C TRP A 209 17.45 30.99 -9.05
#